data_AF-A0A4Q7N8A5-F1
#
_entry.id   AF-A0A4Q7N8A5-F1
#
_cell.length_a   1.000
_cell.length_b   1.000
_cell.length_c   1.000
_cell.angle_alpha   90.00
_cell.angle_beta   90.00
_cell.angle_gamma   90.00
#
_symmetry.space_group_name_H-M   'P 1'
#
loop_
_entity.id
_entity.type
_entity.pdbx_description
1 polymer ?
#
loop_
_entity_poly.entity_id
_entity_poly.type
_entity_poly.pdbx_seq_one_letter_code
_entity_poly.pdbx_strand_id
1 'polypeptide(L)'
;MLEWLRRWVLSHAPTPEREAEKALNEARLALYRAEQRVRDAIMYAEYYRERVSFLKRVKEEGIENVTDVRAMRPYAAQAGSSQATLRLHPKAVTNE
;
A
#
# COMPACT_ATOMS: atom_id res chain seq x y z
N MET A 1 19.99 31.98 42.31
CA MET A 1 18.81 31.08 42.28
C MET A 1 18.36 30.71 40.85
N LEU A 2 18.88 31.32 39.76
CA LEU A 2 18.47 30.99 38.37
C LEU A 2 19.34 29.93 37.68
N GLU A 3 20.51 29.61 38.23
CA GLU A 3 21.45 28.66 37.62
C GLU A 3 20.94 27.21 37.57
N TRP A 4 20.05 26.81 38.48
CA TRP A 4 19.46 25.46 38.44
C TRP A 4 18.50 25.29 37.25
N LEU A 5 17.70 26.32 36.94
CA LEU A 5 16.84 26.34 35.75
C LEU A 5 17.68 26.36 34.48
N ARG A 6 18.73 27.18 34.43
CA ARG A 6 19.64 27.25 33.27
C ARG A 6 20.30 25.91 32.98
N ARG A 7 20.79 25.21 34.01
CA ARG A 7 21.42 23.89 33.87
C ARG A 7 20.43 22.79 33.51
N TRP A 8 19.19 22.91 33.99
CA TRP A 8 18.09 22.00 33.62
C TRP A 8 17.64 22.20 32.16
N VAL A 9 17.56 23.44 31.68
CA VAL A 9 17.24 23.76 30.28
C VAL A 9 18.37 23.32 29.34
N LEU A 10 19.63 23.52 29.72
CA LEU A 10 20.79 23.07 28.94
C LEU A 10 20.91 21.54 28.88
N SER A 11 20.56 20.82 29.95
CA SER A 11 20.56 19.35 29.94
C SER A 11 19.41 18.74 29.13
N HIS A 12 18.33 19.49 28.96
CA HIS A 12 17.18 19.12 28.11
C HIS A 12 17.23 19.79 26.73
N ALA A 13 18.32 20.50 26.40
CA ALA A 13 18.48 21.08 25.09
C ALA A 13 18.48 19.96 24.05
N PRO A 14 17.69 20.07 22.96
CA PRO A 14 17.70 19.09 21.90
C PRO A 14 19.10 19.07 21.30
N THR A 15 19.83 17.98 21.53
CA THR A 15 21.12 17.78 20.87
C THR A 15 20.85 17.59 19.38
N PRO A 16 21.74 18.08 18.50
CA PRO A 16 21.56 17.91 17.05
C PRO A 16 21.44 16.43 16.66
N GLU A 17 22.05 15.53 17.44
CA GLU A 17 21.91 14.08 17.27
C GLU A 17 20.49 13.58 17.53
N ARG A 18 19.82 14.06 18.60
CA ARG A 18 18.43 13.71 18.91
C ARG A 18 17.46 14.29 17.89
N GLU A 19 17.76 15.46 17.35
CA GLU A 19 16.95 16.07 16.29
C GLU A 19 17.12 15.31 14.97
N ALA A 20 18.35 14.93 14.63
CA ALA A 20 18.62 14.08 13.47
C ALA A 20 17.93 12.71 13.59
N GLU A 21 17.93 12.10 14.76
CA GLU A 21 17.23 10.82 15.01
C GLU A 21 15.71 10.95 14.80
N LYS A 22 15.11 12.03 15.29
CA LYS A 22 13.69 12.33 15.05
C LYS A 22 13.40 12.55 13.57
N ALA A 23 14.17 13.42 12.92
CA ALA A 23 14.02 13.73 11.49
C ALA A 23 14.19 12.47 10.62
N LEU A 24 15.10 11.58 11.00
CA LEU A 24 15.32 10.31 10.31
C LEU A 24 14.13 9.35 10.46
N ASN A 25 13.51 9.29 11.64
CA ASN A 25 12.28 8.51 11.82
C ASN A 25 11.10 9.08 11.04
N GLU A 26 10.95 10.41 11.01
CA GLU A 26 9.95 11.09 10.19
C GLU A 26 10.17 10.85 8.70
N ALA A 27 11.41 10.94 8.22
CA ALA A 27 11.78 10.69 6.84
C ALA A 27 11.50 9.23 6.42
N ARG A 28 11.80 8.25 7.29
CA ARG A 28 11.46 6.83 7.04
C ARG A 28 9.96 6.62 6.89
N LEU A 29 9.16 7.23 7.76
CA LEU A 29 7.71 7.13 7.67
C LEU A 29 7.18 7.80 6.40
N ALA A 30 7.73 8.96 6.03
CA ALA A 30 7.37 9.65 4.80
C ALA A 30 7.71 8.81 3.55
N LEU A 31 8.90 8.19 3.52
CA LEU A 31 9.32 7.28 2.47
C LEU A 31 8.35 6.10 2.34
N TYR A 32 8.06 5.41 3.45
CA TYR A 32 7.13 4.29 3.46
C TYR A 32 5.76 4.67 2.88
N ARG A 33 5.21 5.83 3.28
CA ARG A 33 3.93 6.33 2.75
C ARG A 33 4.00 6.63 1.26
N ALA A 34 5.10 7.21 0.78
CA ALA A 34 5.29 7.46 -0.65
C ALA A 34 5.35 6.14 -1.44
N GLU A 35 6.08 5.15 -0.93
CA GLU A 35 6.17 3.82 -1.54
C GLU A 35 4.80 3.12 -1.60
N GLN A 36 3.99 3.21 -0.54
CA GLN A 36 2.63 2.65 -0.56
C GLN A 36 1.79 3.29 -1.67
N ARG A 37 1.80 4.62 -1.78
CA ARG A 37 1.06 5.31 -2.86
C ARG A 37 1.51 4.88 -4.26
N VAL A 38 2.80 4.65 -4.45
CA VAL A 38 3.33 4.17 -5.74
C VAL A 38 2.85 2.76 -6.02
N ARG A 39 2.86 1.86 -5.03
CA ARG A 39 2.33 0.49 -5.19
C ARG A 39 0.84 0.50 -5.53
N ASP A 40 0.06 1.31 -4.84
CA ASP A 40 -1.36 1.47 -5.12
C ASP A 40 -1.58 1.97 -6.56
N ALA A 41 -0.83 2.99 -6.98
CA ALA A 41 -0.92 3.53 -8.34
C ALA A 41 -0.55 2.50 -9.41
N ILE A 42 0.48 1.67 -9.17
CA ILE A 42 0.88 0.57 -10.05
C ILE A 42 -0.27 -0.44 -10.18
N MET A 43 -0.84 -0.88 -9.05
CA MET A 43 -1.98 -1.81 -9.05
C MET A 43 -3.16 -1.25 -9.86
N TYR A 44 -3.52 0.03 -9.67
CA TYR A 44 -4.58 0.66 -10.46
C TYR A 44 -4.25 0.70 -11.95
N ALA A 45 -3.01 1.04 -12.31
CA ALA A 45 -2.59 1.08 -13.71
C ALA A 45 -2.65 -0.31 -14.36
N GLU A 46 -2.21 -1.36 -13.67
CA GLU A 46 -2.27 -2.74 -14.14
C GLU A 46 -3.71 -3.20 -14.36
N TYR A 47 -4.60 -2.93 -13.40
CA TYR A 47 -6.03 -3.21 -13.54
C TYR A 47 -6.63 -2.57 -14.80
N TYR A 48 -6.37 -1.28 -15.03
CA TYR A 48 -6.92 -0.61 -16.21
C TYR A 48 -6.28 -1.06 -17.52
N ARG A 49 -4.99 -1.45 -17.52
CA ARG A 49 -4.34 -2.05 -18.69
C ARG A 49 -5.03 -3.36 -19.08
N GLU A 50 -5.32 -4.23 -18.11
CA GLU A 50 -6.04 -5.47 -18.34
C GLU A 50 -7.49 -5.22 -18.79
N ARG A 51 -8.17 -4.27 -18.15
CA ARG A 51 -9.54 -3.91 -18.55
C ARG A 51 -9.61 -3.37 -19.97
N VAL A 52 -8.67 -2.51 -20.36
CA VAL A 52 -8.59 -1.97 -21.72
C VAL A 52 -8.30 -3.08 -22.72
N SER A 53 -7.36 -3.99 -22.43
CA SER A 53 -7.05 -5.10 -23.34
C SER A 53 -8.21 -6.07 -23.49
N PHE A 54 -8.93 -6.36 -22.40
CA PHE A 54 -10.15 -7.15 -22.42
C PHE A 54 -11.23 -6.51 -23.29
N LEU A 55 -11.53 -5.22 -23.07
CA LEU A 55 -12.55 -4.51 -23.85
C LEU A 55 -12.20 -4.43 -25.33
N LYS A 56 -10.91 -4.30 -25.68
CA LYS A 56 -10.45 -4.37 -27.07
C LYS A 56 -10.78 -5.72 -27.70
N ARG A 57 -10.45 -6.83 -27.02
CA ARG A 57 -10.79 -8.18 -27.51
C ARG A 57 -12.29 -8.39 -27.64
N VAL A 58 -13.08 -7.97 -26.65
CA VAL A 58 -14.55 -8.09 -26.73
C VAL A 58 -15.10 -7.31 -27.93
N LYS A 59 -14.54 -6.13 -28.23
CA LYS A 59 -14.91 -5.34 -29.41
C LYS A 59 -14.56 -6.04 -30.73
N GLU A 60 -13.40 -6.69 -30.80
CA GLU A 60 -12.88 -7.30 -32.04
C GLU A 60 -13.45 -8.69 -32.31
N GLU A 61 -13.57 -9.53 -31.28
CA GLU A 61 -13.86 -10.97 -31.38
C GLU A 61 -15.26 -11.32 -30.86
N GLY A 62 -15.96 -10.39 -30.21
CA GLY A 62 -17.22 -10.67 -29.51
C GLY A 62 -17.00 -11.30 -28.13
N ILE A 63 -17.98 -11.18 -27.23
CA ILE A 63 -17.80 -11.58 -25.83
C ILE A 63 -17.64 -13.09 -25.63
N GLU A 64 -18.27 -13.88 -26.50
CA GLU A 64 -18.31 -15.35 -26.45
C GLU A 64 -16.91 -15.96 -26.64
N ASN A 65 -16.11 -15.40 -27.55
CA ASN A 65 -14.76 -15.89 -27.84
C ASN A 65 -13.71 -15.49 -26.77
N VAL A 66 -13.99 -14.45 -25.98
CA VAL A 66 -13.04 -13.93 -24.97
C VAL A 66 -13.20 -14.61 -23.61
N THR A 67 -14.40 -15.09 -23.28
CA THR A 67 -14.68 -15.80 -22.01
C THR A 67 -14.03 -17.17 -21.94
N ASP A 68 -14.01 -17.93 -23.04
CA ASP A 68 -13.42 -19.28 -23.08
C ASP A 68 -11.89 -19.26 -22.90
N VAL A 69 -11.22 -18.22 -23.41
CA VAL A 69 -9.76 -18.07 -23.27
C VAL A 69 -9.35 -17.73 -21.83
N ARG A 70 -10.21 -17.05 -21.06
CA ARG A 70 -9.91 -16.68 -19.66
C ARG A 70 -9.92 -17.88 -18.72
N ALA A 71 -10.67 -18.94 -19.04
CA ALA A 71 -10.64 -20.20 -18.30
C ALA A 71 -9.33 -20.99 -18.52
N MET A 72 -8.68 -20.80 -19.67
CA MET A 72 -7.42 -21.48 -20.06
C MET A 72 -6.15 -20.78 -19.55
N ARG A 73 -6.23 -19.51 -19.10
CA ARG A 73 -5.06 -18.82 -18.56
C ARG A 73 -5.08 -18.94 -17.03
N PRO A 74 -4.23 -19.80 -16.43
CA PRO A 74 -4.23 -19.94 -14.99
C PRO A 74 -3.84 -18.60 -14.37
N TYR A 75 -4.76 -18.06 -13.58
CA TYR A 75 -4.55 -17.01 -12.59
C TYR A 75 -3.35 -17.31 -11.63
N ALA A 76 -2.78 -18.52 -11.70
CA ALA A 76 -1.64 -18.97 -10.93
C ALA A 76 -0.26 -18.40 -11.36
N ALA A 77 -0.12 -17.77 -12.54
CA ALA A 77 1.19 -17.26 -12.98
C ALA A 77 1.48 -15.79 -12.61
N GLN A 78 0.46 -15.03 -12.15
CA GLN A 78 0.63 -13.64 -11.67
C GLN A 78 0.40 -13.46 -10.16
N ALA A 79 -0.08 -14.50 -9.46
CA ALA A 79 -0.29 -14.47 -8.00
C ALA A 79 1.00 -14.72 -7.18
N GLY A 80 2.19 -14.55 -7.78
CA GLY A 80 3.44 -14.48 -7.04
C GLY A 80 3.68 -13.05 -6.54
N SER A 81 3.13 -12.72 -5.36
CA SER A 81 3.55 -11.64 -4.43
C SER A 81 2.48 -10.64 -3.94
N SER A 82 1.22 -11.03 -3.76
CA SER A 82 0.35 -10.30 -2.82
C SER A 82 -0.71 -11.21 -2.22
N GLN A 83 -0.46 -11.63 -0.98
CA GLN A 83 -1.52 -12.10 -0.08
C GLN A 83 -2.49 -10.94 0.17
N ALA A 84 -3.43 -10.71 -0.73
CA ALA A 84 -4.65 -9.97 -0.43
C ALA A 84 -5.72 -11.00 -0.04
N THR A 85 -5.48 -11.67 1.09
CA THR A 85 -6.55 -12.36 1.82
C THR A 85 -7.49 -11.26 2.28
N LEU A 86 -8.51 -10.97 1.48
CA LEU A 86 -9.71 -10.26 1.90
C LEU A 86 -10.31 -11.06 3.06
N ARG A 87 -9.84 -10.79 4.28
CA ARG A 87 -10.48 -11.21 5.52
C ARG A 87 -11.80 -10.45 5.61
N LEU A 88 -12.83 -11.02 4.98
CA LEU A 88 -14.20 -10.69 5.30
C LEU A 88 -14.40 -11.06 6.77
N HIS A 89 -14.47 -10.05 7.64
CA HIS A 89 -14.91 -10.21 9.02
C HIS A 89 -16.28 -10.91 9.01
N PRO A 90 -16.46 -12.09 9.63
CA PRO A 90 -17.79 -12.63 9.82
C PRO A 90 -18.54 -11.71 10.79
N LYS A 91 -19.68 -11.16 10.34
CA LYS A 91 -20.64 -10.49 11.23
C LYS A 91 -21.00 -11.46 12.35
N ALA A 92 -20.78 -11.05 13.59
CA ALA A 92 -21.27 -11.75 14.76
C ALA A 92 -22.80 -11.82 14.70
N VAL A 93 -23.33 -13.03 14.51
CA VAL A 93 -24.74 -13.33 14.77
C VAL A 93 -24.84 -13.56 16.27
N THR A 94 -25.28 -12.52 16.99
CA THR A 94 -25.79 -12.66 18.35
C THR A 94 -27.20 -13.24 18.25
N ASN A 95 -27.37 -14.50 18.64
CA ASN A 95 -28.69 -15.02 18.97
C ASN A 95 -28.94 -14.75 20.45
N GLU A 96 -30.04 -14.06 20.73
CA GLU A 96 -30.73 -14.02 22.02
C GLU A 96 -31.32 -15.40 22.37
#